data_AF-A0A8H8D8S0-F1
#
_entry.id   AF-A0A8H8D8S0-F1
#
_cell.length_a   1.000
_cell.length_b   1.000
_cell.length_c   1.000
_cell.angle_alpha   90.00
_cell.angle_beta   90.00
_cell.angle_gamma   90.00
#
_symmetry.space_group_name_H-M   'P 1'
#
loop_
_entity.id
_entity.type
_entity.pdbx_description
1 polymer ?
#
loop_
_entity_poly.entity_id
_entity_poly.type
_entity_poly.pdbx_seq_one_letter_code
_entity_poly.pdbx_strand_id
1 'polypeptide(L)'
;MELIEASKTPFPTRMLTPQFIAKLCTLPYPVAKIVLQYYTVGTIYSKTNIEFKHSLYNNVLVAMEAHMAMNLQKNDMKAVCYEPITKLLTRFKRKSPMVKHLNAFGEKFDDYSYWIHKSDGCTDLQKTNVVVYYHGGGYLLNMIESQLTFSAALHFALDDKTAANTSILIVDYSLTMFDHIYPTQLYECLCSYNNLVKSGYRNITLMGDSAGAHMSLSIARAIAYPEEIKQQFDYFSQFKLDFSVADLPQPKALILDSPWVQPCTQPKPSRHNVDTTGDIIGFDNNLGHYLVEDLDQKFINNFLKFTNTNWEDHWQKVDPINNGNTIILVGEREVLRDGMEDFYNIVNKNGNVEYYVEPGGIHAGMVYIESLDYMGKKGGKRAIRGDFKNKFGIDIVSQFLNSREFV
;
A
#
# COMPACT_ATOMS: atom_id res chain seq x y z
N MET A 1 -40.53 -24.25 -1.30
CA MET A 1 -40.44 -23.51 -0.02
C MET A 1 -39.79 -24.44 0.97
N GLU A 2 -38.46 -24.55 0.91
CA GLU A 2 -37.65 -25.31 1.87
C GLU A 2 -36.62 -24.32 2.40
N LEU A 3 -36.79 -23.96 3.66
CA LEU A 3 -35.90 -23.10 4.43
C LEU A 3 -34.68 -23.93 4.80
N ILE A 4 -33.53 -23.59 4.19
CA ILE A 4 -32.24 -24.07 4.66
C ILE A 4 -31.96 -23.38 5.99
N GLU A 5 -32.00 -24.14 7.07
CA GLU A 5 -31.52 -23.73 8.39
C GLU A 5 -30.05 -23.32 8.29
N ALA A 6 -29.81 -22.00 8.40
CA ALA A 6 -28.47 -21.48 8.60
C ALA A 6 -27.92 -22.06 9.91
N SER A 7 -26.89 -22.90 9.80
CA SER A 7 -26.15 -23.35 10.97
C SER A 7 -25.57 -22.12 11.68
N LYS A 8 -26.03 -21.89 12.90
CA LYS A 8 -25.45 -20.88 13.79
C LYS A 8 -24.07 -21.38 14.19
N THR A 9 -23.05 -20.99 13.43
CA THR A 9 -21.68 -21.02 13.94
C THR A 9 -21.64 -20.18 15.22
N PRO A 10 -21.02 -20.67 16.31
CA PRO A 10 -20.89 -19.87 17.53
C PRO A 10 -20.11 -18.61 17.17
N PHE A 11 -20.60 -17.44 17.58
CA PHE A 11 -19.80 -16.21 17.50
C PHE A 11 -18.42 -16.50 18.10
N PRO A 12 -17.31 -16.32 17.35
CA PRO A 12 -15.99 -16.55 17.91
C PRO A 12 -15.83 -15.64 19.12
N THR A 13 -15.45 -16.24 20.24
CA THR A 13 -15.20 -15.57 21.51
C THR A 13 -14.23 -14.40 21.28
N ARG A 14 -14.65 -13.19 21.66
CA ARG A 14 -13.88 -11.92 21.60
C ARG A 14 -12.67 -11.91 22.56
N MET A 15 -11.95 -13.01 22.71
CA MET A 15 -10.77 -13.03 23.58
C MET A 15 -9.53 -12.80 22.73
N LEU A 16 -8.82 -11.73 23.08
CA LEU A 16 -7.48 -11.48 22.55
C LEU A 16 -6.56 -12.63 22.93
N THR A 17 -5.61 -12.95 22.06
CA THR A 17 -4.64 -14.00 22.37
C THR A 17 -3.77 -13.59 23.56
N PRO A 18 -3.32 -14.56 24.41
CA PRO A 18 -2.42 -14.26 25.52
C PRO A 18 -1.14 -13.54 25.08
N GLN A 19 -0.66 -13.87 23.88
CA GLN A 19 0.53 -13.26 23.28
C GLN A 19 0.29 -11.77 22.95
N PHE A 20 -0.87 -11.44 22.37
CA PHE A 20 -1.24 -10.06 22.08
C PHE A 20 -1.45 -9.24 23.38
N ILE A 21 -2.07 -9.83 24.40
CA ILE A 21 -2.21 -9.21 25.73
C ILE A 21 -0.82 -8.94 26.33
N ALA A 22 0.11 -9.89 26.25
CA ALA A 22 1.47 -9.70 26.74
C ALA A 22 2.20 -8.55 26.01
N LYS A 23 2.00 -8.40 24.69
CA LYS A 23 2.53 -7.26 23.93
C LYS A 23 1.95 -5.92 24.42
N LEU A 24 0.64 -5.86 24.66
CA LEU A 24 0.00 -4.66 25.22
C LEU A 24 0.54 -4.32 26.62
N CYS A 25 0.68 -5.32 27.49
CA CYS A 25 1.23 -5.14 28.85
C CYS A 25 2.69 -4.66 28.83
N THR A 26 3.46 -5.02 27.80
CA THR A 26 4.88 -4.65 27.67
C THR A 26 5.09 -3.36 26.88
N LEU A 27 4.06 -2.80 26.24
CA LEU A 27 4.11 -1.57 25.44
C LEU A 27 4.66 -0.33 26.18
N PRO A 28 4.48 -0.15 27.50
CA PRO A 28 5.11 0.97 28.22
C PRO A 28 6.65 0.95 28.18
N TYR A 29 7.27 -0.22 28.02
CA TYR A 29 8.73 -0.36 27.98
C TYR A 29 9.38 0.33 26.76
N PRO A 30 9.00 0.03 25.50
CA PRO A 30 9.57 0.73 24.34
C PRO A 30 9.29 2.23 24.40
N VAL A 31 8.12 2.66 24.91
CA VAL A 31 7.82 4.09 25.11
C VAL A 31 8.82 4.74 26.05
N ALA A 32 9.00 4.19 27.26
CA ALA A 32 9.94 4.73 28.24
C ALA A 32 11.39 4.74 27.72
N LYS A 33 11.81 3.65 27.07
CA LYS A 33 13.14 3.53 26.46
C LYS A 33 13.37 4.63 25.42
N ILE A 34 12.42 4.84 24.51
CA ILE A 34 12.55 5.81 23.43
C ILE A 34 12.51 7.25 23.93
N VAL A 35 11.63 7.56 24.89
CA VAL A 35 11.60 8.89 25.51
C VAL A 35 12.94 9.19 26.19
N LEU A 36 13.50 8.25 26.95
CA LEU A 36 14.81 8.43 27.59
C LEU A 36 15.91 8.62 26.53
N GLN A 37 15.96 7.75 25.51
CA GLN A 37 16.96 7.84 24.45
C GLN A 37 16.86 9.17 23.69
N TYR A 38 15.66 9.63 23.35
CA TYR A 38 15.42 10.87 22.61
C TYR A 38 16.03 12.09 23.29
N TYR A 39 15.88 12.21 24.62
CA TYR A 39 16.40 13.35 25.39
C TYR A 39 17.85 13.19 25.88
N THR A 40 18.48 12.04 25.68
CA THR A 40 19.85 11.78 26.18
C THR A 40 20.85 11.56 25.06
N VAL A 41 20.75 10.42 24.37
CA VAL A 41 21.76 9.95 23.41
C VAL A 41 21.27 9.99 21.97
N GLY A 42 20.00 10.30 21.72
CA GLY A 42 19.29 10.08 20.46
C GLY A 42 18.83 8.63 20.30
N THR A 43 17.63 8.47 19.73
CA THR A 43 17.05 7.17 19.37
C THR A 43 17.72 6.60 18.11
N ILE A 44 17.46 5.33 17.79
CA ILE A 44 17.88 4.78 16.50
C ILE A 44 17.29 5.59 15.33
N TYR A 45 16.03 5.99 15.41
CA TYR A 45 15.34 6.72 14.35
C TYR A 45 15.88 8.14 14.13
N SER A 46 15.98 8.94 15.20
CA SER A 46 16.44 10.34 15.12
C SER A 46 17.91 10.48 14.70
N LYS A 47 18.71 9.43 14.91
CA LYS A 47 20.11 9.37 14.44
C LYS A 47 20.21 9.09 12.95
N THR A 48 19.29 8.31 12.40
CA THR A 48 19.41 7.80 11.03
C THR A 48 18.57 8.58 10.04
N ASN A 49 17.44 9.16 10.45
CA ASN A 49 16.50 9.81 9.54
C ASN A 49 15.97 11.15 10.09
N ILE A 50 15.86 12.15 9.20
CA ILE A 50 15.49 13.53 9.51
C ILE A 50 14.05 13.67 10.03
N GLU A 51 13.13 12.83 9.57
CA GLU A 51 11.71 12.82 9.97
C GLU A 51 11.52 12.58 11.48
N PHE A 52 12.54 12.00 12.13
CA PHE A 52 12.52 11.67 13.55
C PHE A 52 13.29 12.65 14.42
N LYS A 53 14.12 13.54 13.86
CA LYS A 53 15.02 14.40 14.66
C LYS A 53 14.30 15.36 15.60
N HIS A 54 13.13 15.85 15.18
CA HIS A 54 12.40 16.90 15.91
C HIS A 54 10.99 16.48 16.33
N SER A 55 10.69 15.18 16.30
CA SER A 55 9.38 14.63 16.67
C SER A 55 9.53 13.46 17.62
N LEU A 56 9.41 13.72 18.93
CA LEU A 56 9.28 12.64 19.92
C LEU A 56 8.08 11.74 19.60
N TYR A 57 7.00 12.31 19.07
CA TYR A 57 5.80 11.58 18.69
C TYR A 57 6.12 10.50 17.63
N ASN A 58 6.82 10.85 16.55
CA ASN A 58 7.16 9.89 15.48
C ASN A 58 8.03 8.75 16.05
N ASN A 59 9.01 9.08 16.88
CA ASN A 59 9.89 8.08 17.51
C ASN A 59 9.11 7.10 18.39
N VAL A 60 8.21 7.62 19.23
CA VAL A 60 7.42 6.80 20.16
C VAL A 60 6.39 5.96 19.39
N LEU A 61 5.70 6.55 18.42
CA LEU A 61 4.70 5.86 17.60
C LEU A 61 5.33 4.67 16.88
N VAL A 62 6.42 4.88 16.15
CA VAL A 62 7.09 3.80 15.40
C VAL A 62 7.64 2.73 16.32
N ALA A 63 8.19 3.09 17.48
CA ALA A 63 8.66 2.09 18.43
C ALA A 63 7.51 1.25 19.02
N MET A 64 6.34 1.86 19.23
CA MET A 64 5.14 1.12 19.61
C MET A 64 4.69 0.20 18.48
N GLU A 65 4.64 0.70 17.24
CA GLU A 65 4.27 -0.10 16.07
C GLU A 65 5.24 -1.27 15.86
N ALA A 66 6.55 -1.04 15.90
CA ALA A 66 7.57 -2.08 15.80
C ALA A 66 7.49 -3.12 16.93
N HIS A 67 7.12 -2.72 18.15
CA HIS A 67 6.88 -3.65 19.26
C HIS A 67 5.62 -4.50 19.05
N MET A 68 4.59 -3.92 18.44
CA MET A 68 3.36 -4.62 18.12
C MET A 68 3.49 -5.46 16.85
N ALA A 69 4.36 -5.07 15.92
CA ALA A 69 4.73 -5.83 14.73
C ALA A 69 5.26 -7.21 15.15
N MET A 70 5.03 -8.20 14.30
CA MET A 70 5.24 -9.64 14.52
C MET A 70 4.05 -10.42 15.08
N ASN A 71 3.88 -11.65 14.55
CA ASN A 71 2.90 -12.63 15.05
C ASN A 71 1.47 -12.08 15.17
N LEU A 72 1.09 -11.16 14.28
CA LEU A 72 -0.26 -10.60 14.24
C LEU A 72 -1.25 -11.72 13.94
N GLN A 73 -2.28 -11.85 14.78
CA GLN A 73 -3.34 -12.84 14.60
C GLN A 73 -4.59 -12.19 14.02
N LYS A 74 -5.29 -12.88 13.12
CA LYS A 74 -6.53 -12.39 12.48
C LYS A 74 -7.53 -11.83 13.49
N ASN A 75 -7.84 -12.61 14.54
CA ASN A 75 -8.84 -12.23 15.54
C ASN A 75 -8.42 -11.03 16.39
N ASP A 76 -7.13 -10.91 16.73
CA ASP A 76 -6.62 -9.77 17.50
C ASP A 76 -6.73 -8.48 16.68
N MET A 77 -6.30 -8.51 15.43
CA MET A 77 -6.38 -7.36 14.52
C MET A 77 -7.84 -6.98 14.26
N LYS A 78 -8.73 -7.97 14.13
CA LYS A 78 -10.16 -7.74 13.93
C LYS A 78 -10.82 -7.07 15.13
N ALA A 79 -10.35 -7.39 16.34
CA ALA A 79 -10.88 -6.82 17.56
C ALA A 79 -10.35 -5.40 17.86
N VAL A 80 -9.10 -5.09 17.50
CA VAL A 80 -8.40 -3.88 17.97
C VAL A 80 -8.10 -2.87 16.87
N CYS A 81 -7.80 -3.34 15.65
CA CYS A 81 -7.32 -2.49 14.56
C CYS A 81 -8.43 -2.17 13.55
N TYR A 82 -9.35 -3.10 13.31
CA TYR A 82 -10.32 -2.96 12.22
C TYR A 82 -11.23 -1.75 12.37
N GLU A 83 -11.24 -0.90 11.35
CA GLU A 83 -12.20 0.18 11.16
C GLU A 83 -12.70 0.16 9.70
N PRO A 84 -14.03 0.09 9.45
CA PRO A 84 -14.56 0.17 8.09
C PRO A 84 -14.17 1.49 7.40
N ILE A 85 -13.87 1.43 6.11
CA ILE A 85 -13.41 2.61 5.34
C ILE A 85 -14.35 3.81 5.44
N THR A 86 -15.66 3.57 5.45
CA THR A 86 -16.68 4.63 5.53
C THR A 86 -16.59 5.42 6.85
N LYS A 87 -16.23 4.74 7.94
CA LYS A 87 -16.00 5.36 9.25
C LYS A 87 -14.70 6.15 9.26
N LEU A 88 -13.63 5.61 8.66
CA LEU A 88 -12.36 6.32 8.51
C LEU A 88 -12.52 7.60 7.68
N LEU A 89 -13.17 7.51 6.50
CA LEU A 89 -13.47 8.66 5.63
C LEU A 89 -14.31 9.72 6.36
N THR A 90 -15.33 9.30 7.11
CA THR A 90 -16.18 10.20 7.90
C THR A 90 -15.38 10.92 8.98
N ARG A 91 -14.51 10.19 9.71
CA ARG A 91 -13.63 10.79 10.73
C ARG A 91 -12.67 11.79 10.08
N PHE A 92 -12.05 11.41 8.98
CA PHE A 92 -11.09 12.24 8.26
C PHE A 92 -11.74 13.54 7.75
N LYS A 93 -12.94 13.45 7.15
CA LYS A 93 -13.74 14.60 6.70
C LYS A 93 -14.03 15.62 7.80
N ARG A 94 -14.19 15.18 9.05
CA ARG A 94 -14.42 16.08 10.20
C ARG A 94 -13.14 16.75 10.71
N LYS A 95 -12.00 16.07 10.60
CA LYS A 95 -10.72 16.49 11.21
C LYS A 95 -9.83 17.28 10.25
N SER A 96 -9.72 16.83 9.00
CA SER A 96 -8.77 17.34 8.03
C SER A 96 -9.31 18.55 7.28
N PRO A 97 -8.61 19.70 7.27
CA PRO A 97 -9.01 20.86 6.47
C PRO A 97 -8.87 20.61 4.96
N MET A 98 -8.04 19.64 4.54
CA MET A 98 -7.78 19.33 3.12
C MET A 98 -9.07 18.97 2.38
N VAL A 99 -9.98 18.24 3.02
CA VAL A 99 -11.22 17.73 2.42
C VAL A 99 -12.13 18.83 1.85
N LYS A 100 -12.01 20.08 2.35
CA LYS A 100 -12.76 21.22 1.81
C LYS A 100 -12.33 21.63 0.40
N HIS A 101 -11.16 21.17 -0.03
CA HIS A 101 -10.53 21.48 -1.32
C HIS A 101 -10.42 20.23 -2.21
N LEU A 102 -10.95 19.09 -1.77
CA LEU A 102 -10.93 17.84 -2.53
C LEU A 102 -12.33 17.53 -3.04
N ASN A 103 -12.51 17.62 -4.36
CA ASN A 103 -13.76 17.27 -5.02
C ASN A 103 -14.11 15.78 -4.87
N ALA A 104 -15.39 15.47 -4.69
CA ALA A 104 -15.92 14.11 -4.51
C ALA A 104 -15.30 13.27 -3.37
N PHE A 105 -14.66 13.91 -2.37
CA PHE A 105 -14.01 13.17 -1.28
C PHE A 105 -15.01 12.24 -0.54
N GLY A 106 -14.67 10.96 -0.52
CA GLY A 106 -15.42 9.87 0.10
C GLY A 106 -16.64 9.41 -0.70
N GLU A 107 -16.84 9.90 -1.92
CA GLU A 107 -17.87 9.39 -2.84
C GLU A 107 -17.48 7.98 -3.32
N LYS A 108 -18.40 7.03 -3.20
CA LYS A 108 -18.20 5.65 -3.67
C LYS A 108 -18.17 5.65 -5.21
N PHE A 109 -17.10 5.15 -5.81
CA PHE A 109 -16.99 5.02 -7.28
C PHE A 109 -17.63 3.71 -7.75
N ASP A 110 -17.27 2.61 -7.10
CA ASP A 110 -17.85 1.28 -7.30
C ASP A 110 -17.82 0.49 -6.00
N ASP A 111 -18.09 -0.82 -6.05
CA ASP A 111 -18.20 -1.66 -4.88
C ASP A 111 -16.98 -1.73 -3.97
N TYR A 112 -15.80 -1.44 -4.50
CA TYR A 112 -14.53 -1.60 -3.79
C TYR A 112 -13.75 -0.29 -3.67
N SER A 113 -14.26 0.84 -4.18
CA SER A 113 -13.43 2.04 -4.30
C SER A 113 -14.15 3.36 -4.04
N TYR A 114 -13.36 4.35 -3.61
CA TYR A 114 -13.84 5.66 -3.21
C TYR A 114 -12.93 6.75 -3.77
N TRP A 115 -13.53 7.84 -4.23
CA TRP A 115 -12.80 9.03 -4.64
C TRP A 115 -12.21 9.73 -3.41
N ILE A 116 -10.92 10.03 -3.48
CA ILE A 116 -10.28 11.00 -2.57
C ILE A 116 -10.33 12.38 -3.22
N HIS A 117 -10.07 12.42 -4.53
CA HIS A 117 -10.23 13.62 -5.33
C HIS A 117 -10.65 13.22 -6.74
N LYS A 118 -11.69 13.87 -7.29
CA LYS A 118 -12.05 13.74 -8.70
C LYS A 118 -11.72 15.03 -9.43
N SER A 119 -10.82 14.96 -10.40
CA SER A 119 -10.45 16.08 -11.25
C SER A 119 -11.66 16.57 -12.06
N ASP A 120 -11.80 17.89 -12.16
CA ASP A 120 -12.76 18.60 -13.01
C ASP A 120 -12.07 19.47 -14.08
N GLY A 121 -10.74 19.45 -14.14
CA GLY A 121 -9.93 20.26 -15.06
C GLY A 121 -9.87 19.73 -16.50
N CYS A 122 -10.12 18.44 -16.71
CA CYS A 122 -10.17 17.83 -18.05
C CYS A 122 -11.55 17.21 -18.33
N THR A 123 -12.23 17.70 -19.37
CA THR A 123 -13.52 17.15 -19.81
C THR A 123 -13.39 15.84 -20.60
N ASP A 124 -12.18 15.51 -21.05
CA ASP A 124 -11.87 14.27 -21.78
C ASP A 124 -11.28 13.24 -20.82
N LEU A 125 -12.11 12.31 -20.34
CA LEU A 125 -11.72 11.29 -19.36
C LEU A 125 -10.57 10.39 -19.84
N GLN A 126 -10.34 10.27 -21.16
CA GLN A 126 -9.21 9.50 -21.66
C GLN A 126 -7.87 10.19 -21.35
N LYS A 127 -7.87 11.52 -21.23
CA LYS A 127 -6.70 12.35 -20.91
C LYS A 127 -6.59 12.67 -19.42
N THR A 128 -7.67 12.50 -18.65
CA THR A 128 -7.64 12.65 -17.20
C THR A 128 -6.79 11.55 -16.56
N ASN A 129 -5.80 11.94 -15.77
CA ASN A 129 -4.98 11.01 -15.00
C ASN A 129 -5.79 10.46 -13.82
N VAL A 130 -5.66 9.18 -13.52
CA VAL A 130 -6.20 8.55 -12.31
C VAL A 130 -5.08 7.83 -11.59
N VAL A 131 -4.73 8.29 -10.39
CA VAL A 131 -3.88 7.54 -9.46
C VAL A 131 -4.78 6.63 -8.64
N VAL A 132 -4.63 5.32 -8.81
CA VAL A 132 -5.31 4.31 -8.02
C VAL A 132 -4.36 3.84 -6.91
N TYR A 133 -4.73 4.12 -5.67
CA TYR A 133 -3.94 3.77 -4.50
C TYR A 133 -4.49 2.50 -3.83
N TYR A 134 -3.61 1.52 -3.68
CA TYR A 134 -3.83 0.31 -2.90
C TYR A 134 -3.01 0.40 -1.61
N HIS A 135 -3.66 0.25 -0.46
CA HIS A 135 -3.00 0.39 0.84
C HIS A 135 -2.12 -0.82 1.18
N GLY A 136 -1.15 -0.66 2.09
CA GLY A 136 -0.38 -1.75 2.67
C GLY A 136 -1.09 -2.44 3.85
N GLY A 137 -0.33 -3.13 4.69
CA GLY A 137 -0.88 -3.86 5.84
C GLY A 137 -0.96 -5.38 5.66
N GLY A 138 -0.16 -5.92 4.74
CA GLY A 138 0.04 -7.37 4.57
C GLY A 138 -1.22 -8.15 4.20
N TYR A 139 -2.18 -7.52 3.51
CA TYR A 139 -3.52 -8.05 3.22
C TYR A 139 -4.36 -8.41 4.45
N LEU A 140 -3.89 -8.11 5.65
CA LEU A 140 -4.55 -8.40 6.93
C LEU A 140 -5.20 -7.15 7.52
N LEU A 141 -4.51 -6.01 7.44
CA LEU A 141 -4.91 -4.76 8.09
C LEU A 141 -5.66 -3.86 7.10
N ASN A 142 -6.69 -3.17 7.59
CA ASN A 142 -7.40 -2.13 6.82
C ASN A 142 -6.53 -0.90 6.59
N MET A 143 -6.92 -0.06 5.62
CA MET A 143 -6.28 1.25 5.45
C MET A 143 -6.37 2.07 6.74
N ILE A 144 -5.27 2.76 7.07
CA ILE A 144 -5.16 3.60 8.26
C ILE A 144 -5.20 5.10 7.90
N GLU A 145 -5.34 5.96 8.92
CA GLU A 145 -5.49 7.40 8.72
C GLU A 145 -4.25 8.05 8.09
N SER A 146 -3.05 7.55 8.35
CA SER A 146 -1.81 8.07 7.77
C SER A 146 -1.73 7.83 6.26
N GLN A 147 -2.11 6.64 5.79
CA GLN A 147 -2.26 6.31 4.36
C GLN A 147 -3.33 7.19 3.68
N LEU A 148 -4.52 7.33 4.28
CA LEU A 148 -5.55 8.24 3.77
C LEU A 148 -5.08 9.71 3.74
N THR A 149 -4.28 10.11 4.74
CA THR A 149 -3.67 11.44 4.79
C THR A 149 -2.73 11.64 3.63
N PHE A 150 -1.87 10.66 3.33
CA PHE A 150 -1.01 10.68 2.16
C PHE A 150 -1.82 10.81 0.87
N SER A 151 -2.84 9.96 0.65
CA SER A 151 -3.66 10.01 -0.58
C SER A 151 -4.33 11.39 -0.77
N ALA A 152 -4.78 12.01 0.32
CA ALA A 152 -5.35 13.36 0.29
C ALA A 152 -4.30 14.45 0.06
N ALA A 153 -3.11 14.30 0.67
CA ALA A 153 -2.03 15.27 0.59
C ALA A 153 -1.36 15.27 -0.79
N LEU A 154 -1.34 14.13 -1.49
CA LEU A 154 -0.77 13.98 -2.82
C LEU A 154 -1.31 15.04 -3.80
N HIS A 155 -2.62 15.30 -3.81
CA HIS A 155 -3.20 16.34 -4.66
C HIS A 155 -2.54 17.71 -4.50
N PHE A 156 -2.18 18.08 -3.26
CA PHE A 156 -1.55 19.37 -2.98
C PHE A 156 -0.02 19.37 -3.16
N ALA A 157 0.60 18.19 -3.27
CA ALA A 157 2.02 18.06 -3.56
C ALA A 157 2.32 18.19 -5.06
N LEU A 158 1.31 17.97 -5.92
CA LEU A 158 1.40 18.15 -7.37
C LEU A 158 1.43 19.64 -7.73
N ASP A 159 2.01 19.95 -8.90
CA ASP A 159 1.89 21.29 -9.47
C ASP A 159 0.46 21.57 -9.95
N ASP A 160 0.10 22.84 -10.13
CA ASP A 160 -1.28 23.25 -10.46
C ASP A 160 -1.81 22.56 -11.73
N LYS A 161 -0.96 22.35 -12.75
CA LYS A 161 -1.35 21.71 -14.01
C LYS A 161 -1.66 20.24 -13.80
N THR A 162 -0.80 19.54 -13.07
CA THR A 162 -0.92 18.10 -12.82
C THR A 162 -2.05 17.82 -11.84
N ALA A 163 -2.15 18.61 -10.77
CA ALA A 163 -3.22 18.54 -9.78
C ALA A 163 -4.60 18.74 -10.42
N ALA A 164 -4.76 19.73 -11.30
CA ALA A 164 -6.02 20.01 -11.97
C ALA A 164 -6.51 18.86 -12.87
N ASN A 165 -5.61 18.03 -13.38
CA ASN A 165 -5.90 16.94 -14.32
C ASN A 165 -5.82 15.54 -13.71
N THR A 166 -5.57 15.43 -12.40
CA THR A 166 -5.34 14.14 -11.73
C THR A 166 -6.43 13.85 -10.71
N SER A 167 -7.13 12.73 -10.90
CA SER A 167 -8.00 12.14 -9.89
C SER A 167 -7.22 11.15 -9.02
N ILE A 168 -7.65 10.98 -7.78
CA ILE A 168 -7.07 10.05 -6.81
C ILE A 168 -8.21 9.15 -6.31
N LEU A 169 -8.07 7.85 -6.55
CA LEU A 169 -9.00 6.81 -6.14
C LEU A 169 -8.30 5.89 -5.14
N ILE A 170 -8.99 5.48 -4.09
CA ILE A 170 -8.53 4.41 -3.20
C ILE A 170 -9.38 3.16 -3.39
N VAL A 171 -8.78 1.99 -3.19
CA VAL A 171 -9.50 0.71 -3.19
C VAL A 171 -9.48 0.10 -1.78
N ASP A 172 -10.66 -0.18 -1.23
CA ASP A 172 -10.92 -0.88 0.04
C ASP A 172 -11.17 -2.36 -0.25
N TYR A 173 -10.12 -3.08 -0.64
CA TYR A 173 -10.20 -4.51 -0.95
C TYR A 173 -10.39 -5.34 0.33
N SER A 174 -10.95 -6.52 0.16
CA SER A 174 -11.26 -7.46 1.24
C SER A 174 -10.02 -8.01 1.94
N LEU A 175 -10.10 -8.24 3.25
CA LEU A 175 -8.95 -8.56 4.09
C LEU A 175 -8.95 -10.01 4.60
N THR A 176 -7.76 -10.59 4.71
CA THR A 176 -7.54 -11.94 5.24
C THR A 176 -8.00 -12.13 6.68
N MET A 177 -8.15 -11.05 7.45
CA MET A 177 -8.73 -11.10 8.81
C MET A 177 -10.21 -11.50 8.84
N PHE A 178 -10.87 -11.47 7.68
CA PHE A 178 -12.22 -11.96 7.42
C PHE A 178 -12.22 -13.18 6.49
N ASP A 179 -11.08 -13.86 6.38
CA ASP A 179 -10.90 -15.07 5.57
C ASP A 179 -11.11 -14.85 4.06
N HIS A 180 -10.97 -13.60 3.61
CA HIS A 180 -10.82 -13.27 2.21
C HIS A 180 -9.37 -13.46 1.79
N ILE A 181 -9.08 -14.63 1.23
CA ILE A 181 -7.74 -15.03 0.76
C ILE A 181 -7.58 -14.81 -0.74
N TYR A 182 -6.38 -15.02 -1.28
CA TYR A 182 -6.12 -14.97 -2.72
C TYR A 182 -7.08 -15.90 -3.50
N PRO A 183 -7.61 -15.50 -4.67
CA PRO A 183 -7.36 -14.25 -5.42
C PRO A 183 -8.37 -13.12 -5.14
N THR A 184 -9.03 -13.08 -3.98
CA THR A 184 -10.12 -12.11 -3.72
C THR A 184 -9.69 -10.67 -3.99
N GLN A 185 -8.55 -10.25 -3.45
CA GLN A 185 -8.06 -8.87 -3.60
C GLN A 185 -7.71 -8.55 -5.05
N LEU A 186 -7.10 -9.51 -5.77
CA LEU A 186 -6.78 -9.37 -7.19
C LEU A 186 -8.04 -9.20 -8.03
N TYR A 187 -9.07 -10.00 -7.75
CA TYR A 187 -10.37 -9.91 -8.40
C TYR A 187 -11.02 -8.53 -8.22
N GLU A 188 -11.14 -8.07 -6.97
CA GLU A 188 -11.78 -6.80 -6.63
C GLU A 188 -11.03 -5.59 -7.23
N CYS A 189 -9.71 -5.64 -7.22
CA CYS A 189 -8.86 -4.61 -7.83
C CYS A 189 -8.95 -4.61 -9.36
N LEU A 190 -9.04 -5.77 -10.02
CA LEU A 190 -9.28 -5.87 -11.46
C LEU A 190 -10.67 -5.36 -11.84
N CYS A 191 -11.70 -5.66 -11.04
CA CYS A 191 -13.05 -5.10 -11.22
C CYS A 191 -13.02 -3.58 -11.16
N SER A 192 -12.33 -3.00 -10.17
CA SER A 192 -12.19 -1.54 -10.04
C SER A 192 -11.45 -0.91 -11.22
N TYR A 193 -10.36 -1.54 -11.67
CA TYR A 193 -9.62 -1.11 -12.85
C TYR A 193 -10.48 -1.14 -14.12
N ASN A 194 -11.21 -2.24 -14.33
CA ASN A 194 -12.15 -2.37 -15.45
C ASN A 194 -13.28 -1.34 -15.38
N ASN A 195 -13.79 -1.00 -14.20
CA ASN A 195 -14.83 0.02 -14.04
C ASN A 195 -14.32 1.43 -14.41
N LEU A 196 -13.06 1.75 -14.08
CA LEU A 196 -12.41 2.98 -14.56
C LEU A 196 -12.31 2.99 -16.09
N VAL A 197 -11.89 1.88 -16.69
CA VAL A 197 -11.78 1.72 -18.15
C VAL A 197 -13.15 1.82 -18.82
N LYS A 198 -14.19 1.16 -18.30
CA LYS A 198 -15.57 1.27 -18.79
C LYS A 198 -16.12 2.70 -18.66
N SER A 199 -15.70 3.43 -17.63
CA SER A 199 -16.06 4.84 -17.42
C SER A 199 -15.32 5.81 -18.36
N GLY A 200 -14.38 5.33 -19.16
CA GLY A 200 -13.66 6.12 -20.17
C GLY A 200 -12.24 6.53 -19.76
N TYR A 201 -11.78 6.21 -18.55
CA TYR A 201 -10.41 6.50 -18.16
C TYR A 201 -9.41 5.59 -18.87
N ARG A 202 -8.28 6.16 -19.30
CA ARG A 202 -7.19 5.44 -19.97
C ARG A 202 -5.83 5.73 -19.35
N ASN A 203 -5.66 6.88 -18.72
CA ASN A 203 -4.42 7.29 -18.07
C ASN A 203 -4.40 6.89 -16.59
N ILE A 204 -4.22 5.59 -16.33
CA ILE A 204 -4.27 5.03 -14.98
C ILE A 204 -2.86 4.75 -14.47
N THR A 205 -2.50 5.36 -13.34
CA THR A 205 -1.27 5.06 -12.57
C THR A 205 -1.65 4.19 -11.39
N LEU A 206 -0.96 3.06 -11.18
CA LEU A 206 -1.15 2.24 -10.00
C LEU A 206 -0.09 2.59 -8.96
N MET A 207 -0.55 2.81 -7.74
CA MET A 207 0.30 3.15 -6.62
C MET A 207 -0.07 2.30 -5.42
N GLY A 208 0.92 1.92 -4.62
CA GLY A 208 0.64 1.37 -3.31
C GLY A 208 1.86 1.31 -2.43
N ASP A 209 1.64 0.98 -1.16
CA ASP A 209 2.69 0.68 -0.19
C ASP A 209 2.66 -0.80 0.20
N SER A 210 3.82 -1.43 0.40
CA SER A 210 3.91 -2.79 0.94
C SER A 210 3.10 -3.81 0.13
N ALA A 211 2.07 -4.42 0.75
CA ALA A 211 1.10 -5.30 0.09
C ALA A 211 0.31 -4.62 -1.04
N GLY A 212 0.02 -3.32 -0.93
CA GLY A 212 -0.65 -2.56 -1.98
C GLY A 212 0.23 -2.32 -3.20
N ALA A 213 1.54 -2.18 -3.00
CA ALA A 213 2.50 -2.15 -4.11
C ALA A 213 2.63 -3.53 -4.77
N HIS A 214 2.56 -4.62 -3.97
CA HIS A 214 2.44 -5.99 -4.50
C HIS A 214 1.17 -6.15 -5.34
N MET A 215 0.04 -5.60 -4.91
CA MET A 215 -1.21 -5.57 -5.70
C MET A 215 -1.05 -4.76 -6.99
N SER A 216 -0.39 -3.61 -6.95
CA SER A 216 -0.11 -2.79 -8.15
C SER A 216 0.68 -3.58 -9.21
N LEU A 217 1.72 -4.31 -8.79
CA LEU A 217 2.48 -5.23 -9.64
C LEU A 217 1.60 -6.38 -10.16
N SER A 218 0.77 -6.95 -9.29
CA SER A 218 -0.13 -8.06 -9.65
C SER A 218 -1.12 -7.66 -10.74
N ILE A 219 -1.72 -6.46 -10.66
CA ILE A 219 -2.65 -5.93 -11.67
C ILE A 219 -1.94 -5.66 -13.00
N ALA A 220 -0.77 -4.99 -12.97
CA ALA A 220 -0.02 -4.71 -14.20
C ALA A 220 0.37 -6.00 -14.93
N ARG A 221 0.84 -7.00 -14.17
CA ARG A 221 1.15 -8.33 -14.70
C ARG A 221 -0.09 -9.06 -15.19
N ALA A 222 -1.20 -8.96 -14.47
CA ALA A 222 -2.46 -9.59 -14.85
C ALA A 222 -2.91 -9.17 -16.25
N ILE A 223 -2.83 -7.87 -16.52
CA ILE A 223 -3.19 -7.29 -17.82
C ILE A 223 -2.15 -7.66 -18.90
N ALA A 224 -0.87 -7.78 -18.55
CA ALA A 224 0.20 -8.10 -19.50
C ALA A 224 0.20 -9.58 -19.94
N TYR A 225 -0.32 -10.46 -19.08
CA TYR A 225 -0.36 -11.91 -19.28
C TYR A 225 -1.79 -12.46 -19.08
N PRO A 226 -2.75 -12.07 -19.93
CA PRO A 226 -4.17 -12.35 -19.73
C PRO A 226 -4.50 -13.85 -19.74
N GLU A 227 -3.74 -14.67 -20.46
CA GLU A 227 -3.92 -16.13 -20.48
C GLU A 227 -3.60 -16.78 -19.13
N GLU A 228 -2.57 -16.31 -18.41
CA GLU A 228 -2.28 -16.79 -17.06
C GLU A 228 -3.42 -16.43 -16.10
N ILE A 229 -3.95 -15.22 -16.23
CA ILE A 229 -5.08 -14.75 -15.41
C ILE A 229 -6.34 -15.53 -15.70
N LYS A 230 -6.61 -15.83 -16.97
CA LYS A 230 -7.72 -16.68 -17.35
C LYS A 230 -7.58 -18.05 -16.69
N GLN A 231 -6.40 -18.68 -16.73
CA GLN A 231 -6.16 -19.96 -16.06
C GLN A 231 -6.35 -19.87 -14.54
N GLN A 232 -5.91 -18.79 -13.89
CA GLN A 232 -6.13 -18.55 -12.47
C GLN A 232 -7.63 -18.51 -12.14
N PHE A 233 -8.42 -17.69 -12.82
CA PHE A 233 -9.85 -17.56 -12.54
C PHE A 233 -10.69 -18.77 -13.01
N ASP A 234 -10.22 -19.53 -13.99
CA ASP A 234 -10.80 -20.83 -14.33
C ASP A 234 -10.62 -21.84 -13.16
N TYR A 235 -9.47 -21.81 -12.47
CA TYR A 235 -9.24 -22.61 -11.26
C TYR A 235 -10.07 -22.11 -10.06
N PHE A 236 -10.12 -20.79 -9.84
CA PHE A 236 -10.92 -20.15 -8.80
C PHE A 236 -12.32 -19.75 -9.30
N SER A 237 -13.08 -20.74 -9.79
CA SER A 237 -14.35 -20.54 -10.50
C SER A 237 -15.45 -19.74 -9.77
N GLN A 238 -15.32 -19.51 -8.46
CA GLN A 238 -16.18 -18.61 -7.69
C GLN A 238 -15.98 -17.12 -8.04
N PHE A 239 -14.82 -16.74 -8.58
CA PHE A 239 -14.52 -15.38 -9.04
C PHE A 239 -14.70 -15.29 -10.55
N LYS A 240 -15.84 -14.78 -10.99
CA LYS A 240 -16.16 -14.64 -12.42
C LYS A 240 -15.92 -13.21 -12.87
N LEU A 241 -14.98 -13.03 -13.79
CA LEU A 241 -14.79 -11.77 -14.50
C LEU A 241 -15.84 -11.67 -15.60
N ASP A 242 -16.65 -10.60 -15.58
CA ASP A 242 -17.64 -10.29 -16.63
C ASP A 242 -17.02 -9.50 -17.80
N PHE A 243 -15.68 -9.46 -17.87
CA PHE A 243 -14.89 -8.78 -18.88
C PHE A 243 -13.63 -9.58 -19.22
N SER A 244 -13.07 -9.31 -20.41
CA SER A 244 -11.78 -9.85 -20.82
C SER A 244 -10.66 -8.95 -20.31
N VAL A 245 -9.72 -9.53 -19.56
CA VAL A 245 -8.51 -8.81 -19.08
C VAL A 245 -7.61 -8.40 -20.25
N ALA A 246 -7.66 -9.13 -21.38
CA ALA A 246 -6.92 -8.80 -22.58
C ALA A 246 -7.39 -7.49 -23.25
N ASP A 247 -8.61 -7.03 -22.93
CA ASP A 247 -9.17 -5.78 -23.47
C ASP A 247 -8.80 -4.55 -22.62
N LEU A 248 -8.18 -4.77 -21.45
CA LEU A 248 -7.77 -3.69 -20.56
C LEU A 248 -6.47 -3.06 -21.05
N PRO A 249 -6.35 -1.73 -21.08
CA PRO A 249 -5.06 -1.07 -21.33
C PRO A 249 -4.10 -1.34 -20.17
N GLN A 250 -2.80 -1.45 -20.46
CA GLN A 250 -1.76 -1.44 -19.42
C GLN A 250 -1.83 -0.13 -18.60
N PRO A 251 -1.52 -0.18 -17.29
CA PRO A 251 -1.36 1.04 -16.52
C PRO A 251 -0.20 1.87 -17.08
N LYS A 252 -0.34 3.19 -17.07
CA LYS A 252 0.65 4.12 -17.63
C LYS A 252 1.91 4.23 -16.76
N ALA A 253 1.78 4.00 -15.46
CA ALA A 253 2.87 4.05 -14.50
C ALA A 253 2.63 3.18 -13.26
N LEU A 254 3.72 2.84 -12.58
CA LEU A 254 3.75 2.17 -11.30
C LEU A 254 4.54 2.98 -10.26
N ILE A 255 3.96 3.20 -9.10
CA ILE A 255 4.62 3.86 -7.97
C ILE A 255 4.60 2.89 -6.78
N LEU A 256 5.77 2.34 -6.46
CA LEU A 256 5.91 1.21 -5.55
C LEU A 256 6.66 1.64 -4.28
N ASP A 257 5.93 1.93 -3.21
CA ASP A 257 6.51 2.25 -1.91
C ASP A 257 6.74 0.97 -1.10
N SER A 258 8.01 0.64 -0.84
CA SER A 258 8.44 -0.55 -0.10
C SER A 258 7.71 -1.84 -0.51
N PRO A 259 7.74 -2.27 -1.79
CA PRO A 259 6.88 -3.34 -2.26
C PRO A 259 7.14 -4.70 -1.62
N TRP A 260 6.09 -5.36 -1.12
CA TRP A 260 6.21 -6.71 -0.54
C TRP A 260 6.23 -7.80 -1.62
N VAL A 261 7.37 -7.94 -2.28
CA VAL A 261 7.55 -8.74 -3.50
C VAL A 261 7.68 -10.25 -3.29
N GLN A 262 7.72 -10.73 -2.05
CA GLN A 262 7.88 -12.16 -1.75
C GLN A 262 7.11 -12.60 -0.50
N PRO A 263 5.77 -12.51 -0.50
CA PRO A 263 4.94 -13.10 0.54
C PRO A 263 5.28 -14.58 0.77
N CYS A 264 5.07 -15.04 2.01
CA CYS A 264 5.45 -16.38 2.51
C CYS A 264 6.97 -16.65 2.60
N THR A 265 7.83 -15.77 2.09
CA THR A 265 9.28 -15.90 2.27
C THR A 265 9.70 -15.23 3.57
N GLN A 266 10.38 -15.98 4.45
CA GLN A 266 10.89 -15.42 5.69
C GLN A 266 12.03 -14.43 5.39
N PRO A 267 11.98 -13.19 5.91
CA PRO A 267 13.06 -12.23 5.74
C PRO A 267 14.37 -12.73 6.35
N LYS A 268 15.50 -12.33 5.76
CA LYS A 268 16.84 -12.60 6.28
C LYS A 268 17.46 -11.29 6.79
N PRO A 269 18.45 -11.35 7.71
CA PRO A 269 19.22 -10.16 8.07
C PRO A 269 19.79 -9.47 6.83
N SER A 270 19.81 -8.12 6.84
CA SER A 270 20.20 -7.33 5.68
C SER A 270 21.63 -7.62 5.22
N ARG A 271 21.80 -7.76 3.90
CA ARG A 271 23.10 -7.90 3.22
C ARG A 271 23.92 -6.61 3.19
N HIS A 272 23.33 -5.49 3.59
CA HIS A 272 23.98 -4.17 3.65
C HIS A 272 24.66 -3.88 4.98
N ASN A 273 24.62 -4.83 5.93
CA ASN A 273 25.18 -4.66 7.28
C ASN A 273 24.64 -3.41 8.00
N VAL A 274 23.34 -3.14 7.81
CA VAL A 274 22.63 -2.02 8.42
C VAL A 274 21.78 -2.51 9.61
N ASP A 275 21.66 -1.69 10.64
CA ASP A 275 20.79 -1.98 11.79
C ASP A 275 19.32 -1.75 11.43
N THR A 276 18.56 -2.83 11.25
CA THR A 276 17.11 -2.80 10.96
C THR A 276 16.25 -2.70 12.24
N THR A 277 16.86 -2.52 13.42
CA THR A 277 16.12 -2.43 14.69
C THR A 277 15.10 -1.30 14.67
N GLY A 278 13.85 -1.64 14.96
CA GLY A 278 12.76 -0.67 15.04
C GLY A 278 12.07 -0.41 13.70
N ASP A 279 12.41 -1.12 12.63
CA ASP A 279 11.54 -1.23 11.46
C ASP A 279 10.15 -1.76 11.86
N ILE A 280 9.10 -1.38 11.14
CA ILE A 280 7.70 -1.75 11.43
C ILE A 280 7.32 -3.12 10.87
N ILE A 281 8.27 -3.80 10.22
CA ILE A 281 8.13 -5.17 9.73
C ILE A 281 9.00 -6.12 10.56
N GLY A 282 8.42 -7.27 10.87
CA GLY A 282 9.09 -8.36 11.58
C GLY A 282 9.75 -9.39 10.65
N PHE A 283 10.47 -10.33 11.26
CA PHE A 283 11.09 -11.47 10.55
C PHE A 283 10.17 -12.70 10.41
N ASP A 284 8.87 -12.57 10.66
CA ASP A 284 7.88 -13.64 10.41
C ASP A 284 7.21 -13.48 9.04
N ASN A 285 6.53 -14.54 8.60
CA ASN A 285 5.84 -14.62 7.31
C ASN A 285 4.36 -15.00 7.45
N ASN A 286 3.78 -14.84 8.64
CA ASN A 286 2.42 -15.28 8.95
C ASN A 286 1.38 -14.61 8.04
N LEU A 287 1.56 -13.32 7.74
CA LEU A 287 0.66 -12.57 6.85
C LEU A 287 0.62 -13.18 5.44
N GLY A 288 1.75 -13.70 4.96
CA GLY A 288 1.82 -14.37 3.66
C GLY A 288 1.03 -15.68 3.70
N HIS A 289 1.18 -16.44 4.78
CA HIS A 289 0.41 -17.68 4.99
C HIS A 289 -1.08 -17.41 5.17
N TYR A 290 -1.50 -16.27 5.71
CA TYR A 290 -2.92 -15.90 5.73
C TYR A 290 -3.47 -15.51 4.36
N LEU A 291 -2.63 -14.98 3.47
CA LEU A 291 -3.04 -14.67 2.09
C LEU A 291 -3.32 -15.93 1.27
N VAL A 292 -2.57 -17.00 1.51
CA VAL A 292 -2.63 -18.22 0.69
C VAL A 292 -3.28 -19.40 1.38
N GLU A 293 -3.24 -19.48 2.70
CA GLU A 293 -3.67 -20.63 3.50
C GLU A 293 -3.21 -21.96 2.88
N ASP A 294 -4.15 -22.86 2.56
CA ASP A 294 -3.88 -24.18 2.00
C ASP A 294 -3.77 -24.19 0.45
N LEU A 295 -3.74 -23.03 -0.20
CA LEU A 295 -3.61 -22.94 -1.65
C LEU A 295 -2.27 -23.46 -2.16
N ASP A 296 -2.28 -24.06 -3.36
CA ASP A 296 -1.06 -24.45 -4.03
C ASP A 296 -0.25 -23.21 -4.45
N GLN A 297 0.75 -22.88 -3.63
CA GLN A 297 1.64 -21.75 -3.89
C GLN A 297 2.38 -21.87 -5.22
N LYS A 298 2.60 -23.08 -5.76
CA LYS A 298 3.25 -23.24 -7.07
C LYS A 298 2.35 -22.76 -8.20
N PHE A 299 1.05 -23.02 -8.10
CA PHE A 299 0.07 -22.60 -9.10
C PHE A 299 -0.09 -21.07 -9.14
N ILE A 300 -0.16 -20.42 -7.97
CA ILE A 300 -0.34 -18.96 -7.88
C ILE A 300 0.97 -18.18 -7.88
N ASN A 301 2.10 -18.88 -8.05
CA ASN A 301 3.42 -18.36 -7.71
C ASN A 301 3.75 -17.04 -8.42
N ASN A 302 3.39 -16.92 -9.70
CA ASN A 302 3.68 -15.75 -10.53
C ASN A 302 2.89 -14.49 -10.13
N PHE A 303 1.92 -14.63 -9.22
CA PHE A 303 1.16 -13.55 -8.60
C PHE A 303 1.37 -13.48 -7.08
N LEU A 304 2.22 -14.35 -6.54
CA LEU A 304 2.58 -14.39 -5.12
C LEU A 304 4.00 -13.86 -4.94
N LYS A 305 5.01 -14.60 -5.40
CA LYS A 305 6.43 -14.25 -5.22
C LYS A 305 6.97 -13.73 -6.54
N PHE A 306 7.45 -12.50 -6.56
CA PHE A 306 8.07 -11.91 -7.74
C PHE A 306 9.58 -12.17 -7.80
N THR A 307 10.22 -12.52 -6.68
CA THR A 307 11.66 -12.80 -6.62
C THR A 307 12.06 -14.15 -7.23
N ASN A 308 11.10 -14.99 -7.65
CA ASN A 308 11.38 -16.24 -8.38
C ASN A 308 10.96 -16.19 -9.85
N THR A 309 10.68 -14.99 -10.34
CA THR A 309 10.37 -14.74 -11.75
C THR A 309 11.65 -14.33 -12.52
N ASN A 310 11.51 -14.13 -13.83
CA ASN A 310 12.55 -13.57 -14.69
C ASN A 310 11.94 -12.48 -15.59
N TRP A 311 12.77 -11.64 -16.20
CA TRP A 311 12.28 -10.55 -17.04
C TRP A 311 11.57 -11.07 -18.30
N GLU A 312 12.19 -11.98 -19.03
CA GLU A 312 11.73 -12.46 -20.35
C GLU A 312 10.31 -13.03 -20.31
N ASP A 313 10.05 -13.92 -19.36
CA ASP A 313 8.79 -14.65 -19.29
C ASP A 313 7.73 -13.91 -18.49
N HIS A 314 8.11 -13.01 -17.56
CA HIS A 314 7.17 -12.48 -16.55
C HIS A 314 6.99 -10.96 -16.54
N TRP A 315 7.92 -10.18 -17.12
CA TRP A 315 7.90 -8.72 -17.02
C TRP A 315 8.12 -7.98 -18.34
N GLN A 316 8.59 -8.65 -19.39
CA GLN A 316 8.83 -8.03 -20.71
C GLN A 316 7.57 -7.38 -21.31
N LYS A 317 6.37 -7.84 -20.95
CA LYS A 317 5.09 -7.30 -21.46
C LYS A 317 4.43 -6.28 -20.53
N VAL A 318 5.05 -5.95 -19.39
CA VAL A 318 4.52 -4.95 -18.46
C VAL A 318 5.05 -3.57 -18.88
N ASP A 319 4.27 -2.85 -19.68
CA ASP A 319 4.65 -1.56 -20.28
C ASP A 319 5.35 -0.59 -19.30
N PRO A 320 4.79 -0.26 -18.11
CA PRO A 320 5.38 0.73 -17.22
C PRO A 320 6.76 0.32 -16.67
N ILE A 321 7.06 -0.98 -16.60
CA ILE A 321 8.39 -1.47 -16.19
C ILE A 321 9.42 -1.27 -17.30
N ASN A 322 9.00 -1.31 -18.56
CA ASN A 322 9.91 -1.28 -19.71
C ASN A 322 10.09 0.13 -20.31
N ASN A 323 9.17 1.07 -20.04
CA ASN A 323 9.16 2.39 -20.66
C ASN A 323 9.67 3.54 -19.77
N GLY A 324 10.19 3.27 -18.57
CA GLY A 324 10.68 4.31 -17.66
C GLY A 324 9.63 4.93 -16.75
N ASN A 325 8.43 4.36 -16.67
CA ASN A 325 7.33 4.86 -15.84
C ASN A 325 7.11 3.98 -14.59
N THR A 326 8.18 3.47 -14.00
CA THR A 326 8.11 2.78 -12.71
C THR A 326 9.15 3.34 -11.76
N ILE A 327 8.73 3.63 -10.54
CA ILE A 327 9.63 3.94 -9.42
C ILE A 327 9.42 2.94 -8.28
N ILE A 328 10.52 2.58 -7.63
CA ILE A 328 10.55 1.82 -6.38
C ILE A 328 11.21 2.71 -5.33
N LEU A 329 10.48 2.98 -4.25
CA LEU A 329 11.01 3.65 -3.06
C LEU A 329 11.23 2.61 -1.97
N VAL A 330 12.38 2.67 -1.28
CA VAL A 330 12.68 1.81 -0.13
C VAL A 330 13.36 2.61 0.98
N GLY A 331 13.17 2.18 2.22
CA GLY A 331 13.97 2.62 3.36
C GLY A 331 15.30 1.88 3.44
N GLU A 332 16.38 2.60 3.74
CA GLU A 332 17.72 2.01 3.90
C GLU A 332 17.75 0.87 4.92
N ARG A 333 16.96 0.99 6.00
CA ARG A 333 16.97 0.11 7.18
C ARG A 333 15.81 -0.89 7.19
N GLU A 334 15.16 -1.10 6.06
CA GLU A 334 14.06 -2.05 5.94
C GLU A 334 14.50 -3.51 6.06
N VAL A 335 13.71 -4.30 6.80
CA VAL A 335 13.84 -5.76 6.87
C VAL A 335 13.59 -6.42 5.51
N LEU A 336 12.73 -5.82 4.68
CA LEU A 336 12.34 -6.38 3.38
C LEU A 336 13.17 -5.88 2.19
N ARG A 337 14.11 -4.95 2.41
CA ARG A 337 14.88 -4.26 1.36
C ARG A 337 15.55 -5.21 0.37
N ASP A 338 16.23 -6.23 0.88
CA ASP A 338 17.02 -7.14 0.05
C ASP A 338 16.14 -7.87 -0.98
N GLY A 339 14.92 -8.25 -0.61
CA GLY A 339 13.97 -8.84 -1.54
C GLY A 339 13.50 -7.86 -2.61
N MET A 340 13.30 -6.59 -2.24
CA MET A 340 12.96 -5.54 -3.19
C MET A 340 14.10 -5.26 -4.17
N GLU A 341 15.35 -5.30 -3.72
CA GLU A 341 16.53 -5.19 -4.58
C GLU A 341 16.67 -6.39 -5.51
N ASP A 342 16.39 -7.60 -5.03
CA ASP A 342 16.39 -8.80 -5.88
C ASP A 342 15.32 -8.71 -6.97
N PHE A 343 14.11 -8.26 -6.62
CA PHE A 343 13.06 -7.97 -7.58
C PHE A 343 13.46 -6.86 -8.57
N TYR A 344 14.02 -5.75 -8.08
CA TYR A 344 14.52 -4.67 -8.91
C TYR A 344 15.54 -5.19 -9.94
N ASN A 345 16.50 -6.01 -9.51
CA ASN A 345 17.48 -6.62 -10.42
C ASN A 345 16.85 -7.52 -11.48
N ILE A 346 15.76 -8.23 -11.15
CA ILE A 346 15.01 -9.04 -12.12
C ILE A 346 14.36 -8.14 -13.16
N VAL A 347 13.57 -7.15 -12.75
CA VAL A 347 12.78 -6.33 -13.68
C VAL A 347 13.64 -5.33 -14.44
N ASN A 348 14.72 -4.85 -13.85
CA ASN A 348 15.63 -3.88 -14.45
C ASN A 348 16.76 -4.54 -15.26
N LYS A 349 16.72 -5.87 -15.47
CA LYS A 349 17.65 -6.56 -16.37
C LYS A 349 17.59 -5.98 -17.80
N ASN A 350 16.37 -5.78 -18.30
CA ASN A 350 16.09 -5.09 -19.58
C ASN A 350 14.94 -4.06 -19.45
N GLY A 351 14.39 -3.87 -18.25
CA GLY A 351 13.44 -2.80 -17.97
C GLY A 351 14.12 -1.46 -17.73
N ASN A 352 13.31 -0.46 -17.39
CA ASN A 352 13.76 0.87 -17.01
C ASN A 352 12.96 1.31 -15.78
N VAL A 353 13.49 0.97 -14.61
CA VAL A 353 12.89 1.25 -13.30
C VAL A 353 13.83 2.16 -12.52
N GLU A 354 13.28 3.24 -11.96
CA GLU A 354 14.03 4.09 -11.04
C GLU A 354 13.95 3.53 -9.62
N TYR A 355 15.07 3.53 -8.89
CA TYR A 355 15.17 2.94 -7.55
C TYR A 355 15.75 3.96 -6.57
N TYR A 356 15.00 4.25 -5.51
CA TYR A 356 15.31 5.29 -4.54
C TYR A 356 15.41 4.71 -3.13
N VAL A 357 16.50 4.99 -2.44
CA VAL A 357 16.74 4.55 -1.06
C VAL A 357 16.69 5.76 -0.12
N GLU A 358 15.74 5.77 0.80
CA GLU A 358 15.63 6.78 1.84
C GLU A 358 16.70 6.54 2.92
N PRO A 359 17.64 7.47 3.13
CA PRO A 359 18.65 7.33 4.18
C PRO A 359 18.02 7.18 5.56
N GLY A 360 18.41 6.12 6.28
CA GLY A 360 17.86 5.76 7.57
C GLY A 360 16.36 5.43 7.58
N GLY A 361 15.72 5.34 6.41
CA GLY A 361 14.29 5.07 6.25
C GLY A 361 13.91 3.67 6.69
N ILE A 362 12.63 3.51 7.01
CA ILE A 362 11.99 2.26 7.43
C ILE A 362 10.88 1.88 6.44
N HIS A 363 10.21 0.75 6.67
CA HIS A 363 9.22 0.24 5.75
C HIS A 363 8.07 1.22 5.54
N ALA A 364 7.79 1.54 4.27
CA ALA A 364 6.73 2.44 3.82
C ALA A 364 6.76 3.81 4.55
N GLY A 365 7.97 4.36 4.75
CA GLY A 365 8.21 5.61 5.48
C GLY A 365 7.37 6.79 4.98
N MET A 366 7.08 6.85 3.68
CA MET A 366 6.24 7.88 3.08
C MET A 366 4.82 7.91 3.69
N VAL A 367 4.17 6.76 3.80
CA VAL A 367 2.78 6.70 4.28
C VAL A 367 2.66 6.48 5.78
N TYR A 368 3.67 5.90 6.44
CA TYR A 368 3.68 5.70 7.90
C TYR A 368 4.27 6.89 8.66
N ILE A 369 5.21 7.64 8.08
CA ILE A 369 5.98 8.68 8.77
C ILE A 369 5.76 10.06 8.18
N GLU A 370 6.06 10.26 6.89
CA GLU A 370 5.97 11.59 6.29
C GLU A 370 4.54 12.15 6.33
N SER A 371 3.55 11.27 6.15
CA SER A 371 2.13 11.63 6.19
C SER A 371 1.67 12.14 7.57
N LEU A 372 2.34 11.75 8.66
CA LEU A 372 1.97 12.14 10.03
C LEU A 372 2.03 13.66 10.21
N ASP A 373 2.94 14.34 9.51
CA ASP A 373 3.09 15.78 9.51
C ASP A 373 1.84 16.53 9.02
N TYR A 374 0.97 15.84 8.27
CA TYR A 374 -0.21 16.41 7.62
C TYR A 374 -1.54 15.95 8.25
N MET A 375 -1.53 14.98 9.16
CA MET A 375 -2.75 14.43 9.79
C MET A 375 -3.51 15.46 10.65
N GLY A 376 -2.78 16.36 11.30
CA GLY A 376 -3.35 17.38 12.19
C GLY A 376 -3.90 18.60 11.45
N LYS A 377 -4.76 19.39 12.10
CA LYS A 377 -5.31 20.64 11.51
C LYS A 377 -4.23 21.62 11.05
N LYS A 378 -3.10 21.72 11.77
CA LYS A 378 -1.95 22.55 11.36
C LYS A 378 -1.25 21.95 10.13
N GLY A 379 -1.03 20.63 10.16
CA GLY A 379 -0.45 19.85 9.07
C GLY A 379 -1.25 19.94 7.78
N GLY A 380 -2.55 19.64 7.81
CA GLY A 380 -3.41 19.76 6.63
C GLY A 380 -3.47 21.19 6.07
N LYS A 381 -3.34 22.23 6.91
CA LYS A 381 -3.18 23.61 6.42
C LYS A 381 -1.83 23.87 5.75
N ARG A 382 -0.76 23.17 6.15
CA ARG A 382 0.54 23.21 5.46
C ARG A 382 0.44 22.52 4.10
N ALA A 383 -0.16 21.33 4.04
CA ALA A 383 -0.41 20.62 2.80
C ALA A 383 -1.17 21.47 1.78
N ILE A 384 -2.28 22.12 2.17
CA ILE A 384 -3.04 23.04 1.29
C ILE A 384 -2.19 24.18 0.70
N ARG A 385 -1.10 24.58 1.37
CA ARG A 385 -0.17 25.61 0.87
C ARG A 385 0.97 25.04 0.03
N GLY A 386 0.96 23.76 -0.30
CA GLY A 386 2.05 23.07 -1.00
C GLY A 386 3.34 22.93 -0.16
N ASP A 387 3.25 23.00 1.17
CA ASP A 387 4.43 22.91 2.04
C ASP A 387 4.78 21.44 2.36
N PHE A 388 5.51 20.83 1.43
CA PHE A 388 6.04 19.46 1.51
C PHE A 388 7.56 19.40 1.72
N LYS A 389 8.16 20.46 2.25
CA LYS A 389 9.62 20.56 2.35
C LYS A 389 10.26 19.42 3.14
N ASN A 390 11.37 18.91 2.61
CA ASN A 390 12.22 17.87 3.19
C ASN A 390 11.56 16.50 3.29
N LYS A 391 10.54 16.22 2.47
CA LYS A 391 9.97 14.87 2.35
C LYS A 391 10.75 14.10 1.29
N PHE A 392 11.05 12.84 1.55
CA PHE A 392 11.76 12.00 0.60
C PHE A 392 10.76 11.39 -0.39
N GLY A 393 9.79 10.63 0.12
CA GLY A 393 8.83 9.89 -0.69
C GLY A 393 7.84 10.81 -1.40
N ILE A 394 7.19 11.74 -0.67
CA ILE A 394 6.21 12.65 -1.26
C ILE A 394 6.84 13.52 -2.36
N ASP A 395 8.07 14.01 -2.18
CA ASP A 395 8.75 14.84 -3.17
C ASP A 395 9.10 14.03 -4.43
N ILE A 396 9.62 12.79 -4.28
CA ILE A 396 9.91 11.91 -5.42
C ILE A 396 8.63 11.56 -6.18
N VAL A 397 7.56 11.17 -5.48
CA VAL A 397 6.28 10.79 -6.11
C VAL A 397 5.64 11.97 -6.84
N SER A 398 5.62 13.15 -6.22
CA SER A 398 5.06 14.35 -6.86
C SER A 398 5.88 14.79 -8.08
N GLN A 399 7.22 14.77 -7.99
CA GLN A 399 8.09 15.04 -9.13
C GLN A 399 7.92 14.02 -10.25
N PHE A 400 7.79 12.74 -9.92
CA PHE A 400 7.54 11.67 -10.89
C PHE A 400 6.24 11.91 -11.67
N LEU A 401 5.16 12.29 -10.99
CA LEU A 401 3.87 12.59 -11.60
C LEU A 401 3.87 13.92 -12.39
N ASN A 402 4.51 14.98 -11.87
CA ASN A 402 4.57 16.29 -12.53
C ASN A 402 5.42 16.27 -13.81
N SER A 403 6.49 15.46 -13.84
CA SER A 403 7.45 15.42 -14.95
C SER A 403 7.00 14.59 -16.14
N ARG A 404 5.91 13.81 -16.01
CA ARG A 404 5.46 12.87 -17.03
C ARG A 404 4.11 13.28 -17.59
N GLU A 405 4.08 13.48 -18.90
CA GLU A 405 2.83 13.51 -19.64
C GLU A 405 2.49 12.08 -20.05
N PHE A 406 1.60 11.45 -19.29
CA PHE A 406 1.03 10.14 -19.64
C PHE A 406 0.02 10.30 -20.79
N VAL A 407 0.46 10.71 -21.98
CA VAL A 407 -0.42 10.86 -23.16
C VAL A 407 -0.73 9.51 -23.80
#